data_AF-A0AAV4JK85-F1
#
_entry.id   AF-A0AAV4JK85-F1
#
_cell.length_a   1.000
_cell.length_b   1.000
_cell.length_c   1.000
_cell.angle_alpha   90.00
_cell.angle_beta   90.00
_cell.angle_gamma   90.00
#
_symmetry.space_group_name_H-M   'P 1'
#
loop_
_entity.id
_entity.type
_entity.pdbx_description
1 polymer ?
#
loop_
_entity_poly.entity_id
_entity_poly.type
_entity_poly.pdbx_seq_one_letter_code
_entity_poly.pdbx_strand_id
1 'polypeptide(L)'
;METALQDILRSQRDVITKTEALQKQLREKSSAERKGAGDGDIKECTNKVSNLSLDGEGIALPPLKIASFNIQVFGEKKMSSDKIAETLIKILQRYDLILILEIRDSSETALDNLIEQCNRVNPDDPFTSVVSARLGRTSSKEQYGFMYRPSKIEVKATYQYDDGVDDGTDLFQREPFAVRFYSPTTELEDFAIIATHTDPDEAAKEVGALHTVYDATKAHWDLEDILIAGDFNADESYVSRDDWATIKLKHDKRFTWLIQDWTDTTTGQTDRAYDRFVVAGERLTRCVVPGKTKVFHFDQAYGLTHEEAGDVSDHYPIEMQLAGKVNRALQEQLNTSLSVTVKQKTPVERENDVRKIYRADQGPESAYFHSRVNYDESRMAEVVATRLNVDDVIKSLREFQLSFPNVVQDGTVHMVQAYLAGSSIFKPPSDRSHPYIYGLASNTALESDFGAVYSECTRGAFDVTVATSLQEPLLCSVTVSMRMS
;
A
#
# COMPACT_ATOMS: atom_id res chain seq x y z
N MET A 1 34.32 -20.43 15.72
CA MET A 1 33.15 -19.53 15.66
C MET A 1 33.47 -18.17 16.27
N GLU A 2 34.16 -18.12 17.40
CA GLU A 2 34.58 -16.89 18.08
C GLU A 2 35.58 -16.02 17.29
N THR A 3 36.51 -16.64 16.55
CA THR A 3 37.49 -15.93 15.69
C THR A 3 36.85 -15.23 14.49
N ALA A 4 35.86 -15.85 13.86
CA ALA A 4 35.13 -15.24 12.74
C ALA A 4 34.26 -14.06 13.16
N LEU A 5 33.71 -14.09 14.38
CA LEU A 5 32.93 -12.98 14.94
C LEU A 5 33.82 -11.78 15.27
N GLN A 6 35.04 -12.00 15.76
CA GLN A 6 35.99 -10.93 16.01
C GLN A 6 36.50 -10.27 14.72
N ASP A 7 36.72 -11.04 13.65
CA ASP A 7 37.13 -10.47 12.35
C ASP A 7 36.01 -9.64 11.71
N ILE A 8 34.75 -10.03 11.86
CA ILE A 8 33.59 -9.23 11.42
C ILE A 8 33.48 -7.92 12.22
N LEU A 9 33.63 -7.96 13.54
CA LEU A 9 33.60 -6.76 14.38
C LEU A 9 34.76 -5.81 14.10
N ARG A 10 35.94 -6.35 13.75
CA ARG A 10 37.11 -5.55 13.35
C ARG A 10 36.89 -4.87 12.00
N SER A 11 36.33 -5.60 11.04
CA SER A 11 35.93 -5.06 9.72
C SER A 11 34.89 -3.95 9.85
N GLN A 12 33.87 -4.12 10.70
CA GLN A 12 32.86 -3.09 10.93
C GLN A 12 33.43 -1.83 11.59
N ARG A 13 34.37 -1.96 12.54
CA ARG A 13 35.06 -0.80 13.12
C ARG A 13 35.90 -0.06 12.10
N ASP A 14 36.64 -0.77 11.25
CA ASP A 14 37.46 -0.15 10.19
C ASP A 14 36.60 0.61 9.18
N VAL A 15 35.40 0.12 8.85
CA VAL A 15 34.44 0.83 7.99
C VAL A 15 33.91 2.10 8.66
N ILE A 16 33.56 2.04 9.94
CA ILE A 16 33.10 3.22 10.71
C ILE A 16 34.19 4.29 10.75
N THR A 17 35.43 3.92 11.12
CA THR A 17 36.54 4.88 11.21
C THR A 17 36.89 5.49 9.85
N LYS A 18 36.83 4.72 8.76
CA LYS A 18 37.01 5.26 7.40
C LYS A 18 35.89 6.22 6.99
N THR A 19 34.66 5.95 7.41
CA THR A 19 33.50 6.79 7.12
C THR A 19 33.57 8.12 7.88
N GLU A 20 33.97 8.09 9.15
CA GLU A 20 34.18 9.30 9.96
C GLU A 20 35.33 10.16 9.43
N ALA A 21 36.43 9.54 8.98
CA ALA A 21 37.54 10.24 8.35
C ALA A 21 37.14 10.91 7.03
N LEU A 22 36.31 10.24 6.22
CA LEU A 22 35.79 10.79 4.96
C LEU A 22 34.83 11.96 5.22
N GLN A 23 33.94 11.84 6.20
CA GLN A 23 33.05 12.92 6.62
C GLN A 23 33.81 14.14 7.15
N LYS A 24 34.91 13.92 7.89
CA LYS A 24 35.78 15.01 8.35
C LYS A 24 36.47 15.71 7.18
N GLN A 25 37.01 14.95 6.21
CA GLN A 25 37.59 15.53 4.98
C GLN A 25 36.57 16.33 4.15
N LEU A 26 35.32 15.87 4.07
CA LEU A 26 34.23 16.59 3.40
C LEU A 26 33.86 17.90 4.13
N ARG A 27 33.86 17.90 5.46
CA ARG A 27 33.63 19.12 6.27
C ARG A 27 34.77 20.12 6.15
N GLU A 28 36.01 19.66 6.06
CA GLU A 28 37.18 20.52 5.87
C GLU A 28 37.25 21.10 4.45
N LYS A 29 36.90 20.33 3.41
CA LYS A 29 36.76 20.82 2.03
C LYS A 29 35.67 21.89 1.89
N SER A 30 34.49 21.66 2.48
CA SER A 30 33.40 22.64 2.40
C SER A 30 33.69 23.95 3.16
N SER A 31 34.52 23.89 4.21
CA SER A 31 35.02 25.07 4.93
C SER A 31 36.07 25.85 4.14
N ALA A 32 36.92 25.16 3.36
CA ALA A 32 37.92 25.77 2.49
C ALA A 32 37.30 26.45 1.26
N GLU A 33 36.24 25.87 0.68
CA GLU A 33 35.54 26.43 -0.50
C GLU A 33 34.73 27.70 -0.17
N ARG A 34 34.31 27.90 1.08
CA ARG A 34 33.61 29.12 1.53
C ARG A 34 34.48 30.38 1.63
N LYS A 35 35.81 30.27 1.53
CA LYS A 35 36.73 31.41 1.66
C LYS A 35 37.19 32.03 0.33
N GLY A 36 36.67 31.58 -0.82
CA GLY A 36 37.26 31.90 -2.13
C GLY A 36 36.37 32.51 -3.22
N ALA A 37 35.07 32.71 -3.05
CA ALA A 37 34.19 33.17 -4.14
C ALA A 37 33.29 34.35 -3.75
N GLY A 38 33.32 35.38 -4.60
CA GLY A 38 32.60 36.65 -4.46
C GLY A 38 31.08 36.50 -4.45
N ASP A 39 30.50 37.42 -3.69
CA ASP A 39 29.09 37.60 -3.33
C ASP A 39 28.27 38.10 -4.54
N GLY A 40 27.04 37.59 -4.72
CA GLY A 40 26.15 38.05 -5.80
C GLY A 40 25.05 37.06 -6.15
N ASP A 41 25.30 36.14 -7.10
CA ASP A 41 24.20 35.49 -7.84
C ASP A 41 24.12 33.95 -7.70
N ILE A 42 24.91 33.34 -6.80
CA ILE A 42 24.87 31.88 -6.55
C ILE A 42 24.01 31.53 -5.31
N LYS A 43 23.66 32.53 -4.48
CA LYS A 43 22.92 32.35 -3.22
C LYS A 43 21.44 31.99 -3.40
N GLU A 44 20.85 32.17 -4.57
CA GLU A 44 19.42 31.89 -4.77
C GLU A 44 19.15 30.44 -5.24
N CYS A 45 20.08 29.83 -6.00
CA CYS A 45 19.93 28.43 -6.44
C CYS A 45 20.51 27.40 -5.44
N THR A 46 21.53 27.76 -4.64
CA THR A 46 22.16 26.82 -3.71
C THR A 46 21.50 26.75 -2.32
N ASN A 47 20.71 27.78 -1.95
CA ASN A 47 19.90 27.77 -0.72
C ASN A 47 18.56 27.03 -0.86
N LYS A 48 18.10 26.73 -2.09
CA LYS A 48 16.91 25.88 -2.30
C LYS A 48 17.19 24.38 -2.16
N VAL A 49 18.46 23.97 -2.25
CA VAL A 49 18.86 22.54 -2.17
C VAL A 49 19.30 22.15 -0.75
N SER A 50 19.53 23.11 0.14
CA SER A 50 20.12 22.87 1.47
C SER A 50 19.16 22.97 2.66
N ASN A 51 17.85 23.05 2.44
CA ASN A 51 16.83 23.05 3.51
C ASN A 51 15.74 21.96 3.37
N LEU A 52 15.94 20.94 2.53
CA LEU A 52 15.21 19.68 2.70
C LEU A 52 16.04 18.82 3.64
N SER A 53 16.05 19.17 4.94
CA SER A 53 16.48 18.18 5.92
C SER A 53 15.47 17.03 5.84
N LEU A 54 15.95 15.91 5.33
CA LEU A 54 15.32 14.61 5.51
C LEU A 54 15.42 14.34 7.01
N ASP A 55 14.45 14.85 7.76
CA ASP A 55 14.21 14.42 9.13
C ASP A 55 13.64 12.99 9.05
N GLY A 56 14.47 12.03 8.63
CA GLY A 56 14.18 10.60 8.66
C GLY A 56 13.15 10.05 7.66
N GLU A 57 12.46 10.87 6.87
CA GLU A 57 11.32 10.41 6.08
C GLU A 57 11.71 10.17 4.60
N GLY A 58 11.55 8.93 4.13
CA GLY A 58 11.82 8.54 2.74
C GLY A 58 10.88 9.19 1.72
N ILE A 59 10.79 8.62 0.51
CA ILE A 59 9.89 9.14 -0.54
C ILE A 59 8.40 9.14 -0.14
N ALA A 60 8.02 8.32 0.83
CA ALA A 60 6.72 8.33 1.49
C ALA A 60 6.80 7.88 2.95
N LEU A 61 5.80 8.28 3.75
CA LEU A 61 5.62 7.85 5.13
C LEU A 61 5.03 6.45 5.23
N PRO A 62 5.34 5.66 6.28
CA PRO A 62 4.80 4.31 6.44
C PRO A 62 3.27 4.28 6.31
N PRO A 63 2.67 3.27 5.66
CA PRO A 63 1.23 3.12 5.59
C PRO A 63 0.60 3.01 6.99
N LEU A 64 -0.60 3.56 7.15
CA LEU A 64 -1.39 3.44 8.37
C LEU A 64 -2.05 2.06 8.43
N LYS A 65 -1.77 1.28 9.46
CA LYS A 65 -2.32 -0.08 9.64
C LYS A 65 -3.62 -0.03 10.44
N ILE A 66 -4.71 -0.46 9.81
CA ILE A 66 -6.06 -0.45 10.38
C ILE A 66 -6.54 -1.90 10.53
N ALA A 67 -7.19 -2.22 11.65
CA ALA A 67 -7.86 -3.51 11.83
C ALA A 67 -9.25 -3.39 12.45
N SER A 68 -10.04 -4.44 12.29
CA SER A 68 -11.25 -4.70 13.07
C SER A 68 -11.17 -6.09 13.65
N PHE A 69 -11.54 -6.24 14.92
CA PHE A 69 -11.45 -7.50 15.65
C PHE A 69 -12.65 -7.68 16.58
N ASN A 70 -13.50 -8.66 16.29
CA ASN A 70 -14.40 -9.21 17.29
C ASN A 70 -13.59 -10.03 18.30
N ILE A 71 -13.50 -9.55 19.55
CA ILE A 71 -12.89 -10.29 20.66
C ILE A 71 -14.04 -10.90 21.47
N GLN A 72 -14.42 -12.12 21.15
CA GLN A 72 -15.59 -12.83 21.69
C GLN A 72 -15.82 -12.60 23.18
N VAL A 73 -16.85 -11.87 23.60
CA VAL A 73 -17.13 -11.58 25.02
C VAL A 73 -15.91 -10.97 25.74
N PHE A 74 -15.36 -9.89 25.20
CA PHE A 74 -14.23 -9.18 25.82
C PHE A 74 -14.66 -8.51 27.13
N GLY A 75 -13.91 -8.77 28.21
CA GLY A 75 -14.17 -8.22 29.53
C GLY A 75 -13.16 -8.71 30.57
N GLU A 76 -13.45 -8.43 31.85
CA GLU A 76 -12.54 -8.73 32.98
C GLU A 76 -12.06 -10.18 33.00
N LYS A 77 -12.94 -11.15 32.67
CA LYS A 77 -12.59 -12.57 32.67
C LYS A 77 -11.45 -12.88 31.68
N LYS A 78 -11.50 -12.35 30.45
CA LYS A 78 -10.39 -12.55 29.50
C LYS A 78 -9.13 -11.84 29.99
N MET A 79 -9.27 -10.62 30.50
CA MET A 79 -8.14 -9.84 30.99
C MET A 79 -7.48 -10.42 32.26
N SER A 80 -8.17 -11.31 32.99
CA SER A 80 -7.62 -12.03 34.13
C SER A 80 -6.70 -13.21 33.76
N SER A 81 -6.68 -13.60 32.48
CA SER A 81 -5.79 -14.66 31.97
C SER A 81 -4.56 -14.04 31.31
N ASP A 82 -3.40 -14.15 31.96
CA ASP A 82 -2.14 -13.61 31.46
C ASP A 82 -1.84 -14.07 30.02
N LYS A 83 -2.10 -15.34 29.71
CA LYS A 83 -1.87 -15.91 28.37
C LYS A 83 -2.76 -15.28 27.29
N ILE A 84 -4.04 -15.05 27.61
CA ILE A 84 -4.98 -14.41 26.67
C ILE A 84 -4.59 -12.95 26.51
N ALA A 85 -4.36 -12.23 27.62
CA ALA A 85 -3.95 -10.83 27.61
C ALA A 85 -2.64 -10.62 26.82
N GLU A 86 -1.61 -11.44 27.05
CA GLU A 86 -0.35 -11.40 26.28
C GLU A 86 -0.57 -11.61 24.78
N THR A 87 -1.46 -12.51 24.41
CA THR A 87 -1.78 -12.77 23.00
C THR A 87 -2.51 -11.59 22.38
N LEU A 88 -3.51 -11.05 23.07
CA LEU A 88 -4.22 -9.83 22.64
C LEU A 88 -3.25 -8.66 22.47
N ILE A 89 -2.35 -8.42 23.41
CA ILE A 89 -1.34 -7.36 23.31
C ILE A 89 -0.46 -7.56 22.07
N LYS A 90 0.02 -8.78 21.80
CA LYS A 90 0.79 -9.08 20.57
C LYS A 90 -0.01 -8.80 19.30
N ILE A 91 -1.30 -9.11 19.27
CA ILE A 91 -2.20 -8.78 18.15
C ILE A 91 -2.31 -7.26 18.00
N LEU A 92 -2.69 -6.54 19.07
CA LEU A 92 -2.97 -5.10 19.05
C LEU A 92 -1.75 -4.26 18.67
N GLN A 93 -0.56 -4.63 19.13
CA GLN A 93 0.69 -3.91 18.83
C GLN A 93 1.06 -3.88 17.33
N ARG A 94 0.39 -4.67 16.50
CA ARG A 94 0.59 -4.66 15.04
C ARG A 94 -0.02 -3.43 14.36
N TYR A 95 -0.99 -2.78 14.99
CA TYR A 95 -1.88 -1.80 14.37
C TYR A 95 -1.65 -0.38 14.88
N ASP A 96 -2.03 0.57 14.04
CA ASP A 96 -2.05 1.99 14.38
C ASP A 96 -3.44 2.44 14.82
N LEU A 97 -4.47 1.79 14.26
CA LEU A 97 -5.88 1.94 14.58
C LEU A 97 -6.54 0.57 14.58
N ILE A 98 -7.27 0.22 15.63
CA ILE A 98 -8.03 -1.02 15.68
C ILE A 98 -9.40 -0.80 16.30
N LEU A 99 -10.42 -1.29 15.61
CA LEU A 99 -11.77 -1.46 16.13
C LEU A 99 -11.86 -2.77 16.90
N ILE A 100 -12.32 -2.71 18.14
CA ILE A 100 -12.61 -3.84 19.02
C ILE A 100 -14.13 -3.91 19.20
N LEU A 101 -14.70 -5.07 18.91
CA LEU A 101 -16.12 -5.38 19.11
C LEU A 101 -16.30 -6.29 20.34
N GLU A 102 -17.56 -6.52 20.71
CA GLU A 102 -17.95 -7.38 21.83
C GLU A 102 -17.34 -7.01 23.20
N ILE A 103 -17.14 -5.72 23.44
CA ILE A 103 -16.77 -5.23 24.78
C ILE A 103 -17.99 -5.41 25.70
N ARG A 104 -17.99 -6.49 26.48
CA ARG A 104 -19.03 -6.90 27.43
C ARG A 104 -18.50 -6.78 28.85
N ASP A 105 -18.27 -5.54 29.27
CA ASP A 105 -17.80 -5.22 30.61
C ASP A 105 -18.68 -4.15 31.27
N SER A 106 -19.43 -4.54 32.31
CA SER A 106 -20.27 -3.59 33.05
C SER A 106 -19.48 -2.68 33.98
N SER A 107 -18.24 -3.02 34.34
CA SER A 107 -17.38 -2.15 35.15
C SER A 107 -16.66 -1.10 34.31
N GLU A 108 -16.62 -1.29 32.98
CA GLU A 108 -15.93 -0.44 32.00
C GLU A 108 -14.43 -0.28 32.31
N THR A 109 -13.78 -1.34 32.80
CA THR A 109 -12.36 -1.33 33.20
C THR A 109 -11.46 -2.22 32.34
N ALA A 110 -12.02 -3.22 31.66
CA ALA A 110 -11.24 -4.22 30.93
C ALA A 110 -10.46 -3.61 29.76
N LEU A 111 -11.06 -2.67 29.02
CA LEU A 111 -10.39 -2.00 27.90
C LEU A 111 -9.25 -1.10 28.39
N ASP A 112 -9.48 -0.33 29.45
CA ASP A 112 -8.46 0.54 30.04
C ASP A 112 -7.26 -0.28 30.56
N ASN A 113 -7.53 -1.43 31.20
CA ASN A 113 -6.50 -2.37 31.63
C ASN A 113 -5.69 -2.89 30.44
N LEU A 114 -6.36 -3.30 29.35
CA LEU A 114 -5.70 -3.76 28.12
C LEU A 114 -4.81 -2.66 27.50
N ILE A 115 -5.29 -1.43 27.43
CA ILE A 115 -4.54 -0.27 26.93
C ILE A 115 -3.32 -0.01 27.81
N GLU A 116 -3.48 -0.02 29.14
CA GLU A 116 -2.37 0.17 30.07
C GLU A 116 -1.29 -0.89 29.86
N GLN A 117 -1.67 -2.16 29.73
CA GLN A 117 -0.72 -3.24 29.44
C GLN A 117 -0.03 -3.07 28.08
N CYS A 118 -0.77 -2.67 27.04
CA CYS A 118 -0.17 -2.35 25.74
C CYS A 118 0.85 -1.21 25.85
N ASN A 119 0.51 -0.16 26.61
CA ASN A 119 1.37 1.03 26.76
C ASN A 119 2.62 0.72 27.60
N ARG A 120 2.56 -0.25 28.52
CA ARG A 120 3.76 -0.76 29.20
C ARG A 120 4.70 -1.52 28.26
N VAL A 121 4.15 -2.25 27.29
CA VAL A 121 4.95 -3.00 26.30
C VAL A 121 5.61 -2.06 25.28
N ASN A 122 4.94 -0.99 24.87
CA ASN A 122 5.50 0.00 23.95
C ASN A 122 5.24 1.43 24.44
N PRO A 123 6.06 1.94 25.39
CA PRO A 123 5.85 3.26 25.98
C PRO A 123 6.16 4.43 25.03
N ASP A 124 6.95 4.18 23.98
CA ASP A 124 7.37 5.23 23.02
C ASP A 124 6.29 5.55 21.97
N ASP A 125 5.29 4.68 21.83
CA ASP A 125 4.18 4.84 20.89
C ASP A 125 2.87 4.38 21.56
N PRO A 126 2.38 5.05 22.61
CA PRO A 126 1.25 4.54 23.40
C PRO A 126 -0.06 4.54 22.61
N PHE A 127 -1.00 3.69 22.99
CA PHE A 127 -2.40 3.76 22.60
C PHE A 127 -3.20 4.69 23.50
N THR A 128 -4.24 5.29 22.92
CA THR A 128 -5.41 5.83 23.60
C THR A 128 -6.67 5.23 22.94
N SER A 129 -7.86 5.56 23.44
CA SER A 129 -9.11 5.01 22.92
C SER A 129 -10.28 5.99 22.87
N VAL A 130 -11.31 5.60 22.13
CA VAL A 130 -12.65 6.18 22.18
C VAL A 130 -13.67 5.04 22.12
N VAL A 131 -14.71 5.10 22.94
CA VAL A 131 -15.66 4.00 23.16
C VAL A 131 -17.09 4.50 22.97
N SER A 132 -17.96 3.67 22.40
CA SER A 132 -19.39 3.95 22.26
C SER A 132 -20.13 3.87 23.60
N ALA A 133 -21.41 4.25 23.58
CA ALA A 133 -22.35 3.87 24.64
C ALA A 133 -22.48 2.33 24.71
N ARG A 134 -23.11 1.83 25.79
CA ARG A 134 -23.48 0.42 25.95
C ARG A 134 -24.77 0.13 25.16
N LEU A 135 -24.67 -0.64 24.08
CA LEU A 135 -25.71 -0.87 23.07
C LEU A 135 -26.27 -2.29 23.13
N GLY A 136 -27.51 -2.51 22.71
CA GLY A 136 -28.19 -3.81 22.80
C GLY A 136 -29.65 -3.67 23.22
N ARG A 137 -30.61 -4.34 22.58
CA ARG A 137 -32.04 -4.22 22.99
C ARG A 137 -32.37 -4.83 24.36
N THR A 138 -31.45 -5.60 24.96
CA THR A 138 -31.64 -6.29 26.24
C THR A 138 -30.67 -5.79 27.32
N SER A 139 -30.68 -6.41 28.50
CA SER A 139 -29.70 -6.12 29.57
C SER A 139 -28.28 -6.57 29.22
N SER A 140 -28.11 -7.50 28.27
CA SER A 140 -26.81 -7.88 27.74
C SER A 140 -26.37 -6.85 26.69
N LYS A 141 -25.56 -5.89 27.13
CA LYS A 141 -25.07 -4.78 26.30
C LYS A 141 -23.61 -4.95 25.92
N GLU A 142 -23.24 -4.42 24.76
CA GLU A 142 -21.88 -4.37 24.22
C GLU A 142 -21.45 -2.93 23.92
N GLN A 143 -20.14 -2.71 23.77
CA GLN A 143 -19.59 -1.45 23.27
C GLN A 143 -18.68 -1.69 22.06
N TYR A 144 -18.56 -0.67 21.24
CA TYR A 144 -17.52 -0.53 20.23
C TYR A 144 -16.36 0.29 20.79
N GLY A 145 -15.14 -0.20 20.68
CA GLY A 145 -13.94 0.52 21.12
C GLY A 145 -12.95 0.72 19.98
N PHE A 146 -12.52 1.95 19.73
CA PHE A 146 -11.39 2.21 18.84
C PHE A 146 -10.14 2.48 19.69
N MET A 147 -9.10 1.67 19.53
CA MET A 147 -7.76 1.94 20.06
C MET A 147 -6.88 2.52 18.95
N TYR A 148 -6.16 3.60 19.23
CA TYR A 148 -5.33 4.28 18.23
C TYR A 148 -4.05 4.91 18.80
N ARG A 149 -3.04 5.06 17.94
CA ARG A 149 -1.77 5.73 18.27
C ARG A 149 -1.92 7.26 18.06
N PRO A 150 -1.83 8.09 19.10
CA PRO A 150 -1.98 9.55 18.98
C PRO A 150 -0.81 10.20 18.24
N SER A 151 0.30 9.49 18.06
CA SER A 151 1.43 9.89 17.20
C SER A 151 1.05 9.95 15.71
N LYS A 152 -0.01 9.23 15.29
CA LYS A 152 -0.45 9.11 13.90
C LYS A 152 -1.88 9.58 13.66
N ILE A 153 -2.73 9.55 14.68
CA ILE A 153 -4.17 9.74 14.55
C ILE A 153 -4.69 10.72 15.61
N GLU A 154 -5.57 11.62 15.18
CA GLU A 154 -6.40 12.45 16.03
C GLU A 154 -7.88 12.10 15.82
N VAL A 155 -8.64 11.90 16.91
CA VAL A 155 -10.10 11.79 16.84
C VAL A 155 -10.70 13.19 16.78
N LYS A 156 -11.42 13.49 15.69
CA LYS A 156 -12.05 14.79 15.46
C LYS A 156 -13.46 14.88 16.03
N ALA A 157 -14.25 13.81 15.88
CA ALA A 157 -15.63 13.76 16.32
C ALA A 157 -16.11 12.30 16.40
N THR A 158 -17.19 12.09 17.15
CA THR A 158 -17.91 10.82 17.21
C THR A 158 -19.39 11.05 16.89
N TYR A 159 -20.03 10.03 16.33
CA TYR A 159 -21.45 10.04 16.00
C TYR A 159 -22.02 8.66 16.23
N GLN A 160 -22.94 8.55 17.20
CA GLN A 160 -23.72 7.35 17.44
C GLN A 160 -24.96 7.42 16.54
N TYR A 161 -25.13 6.45 15.64
CA TYR A 161 -26.36 6.37 14.86
C TYR A 161 -27.52 6.08 15.81
N ASP A 162 -28.67 6.67 15.50
CA ASP A 162 -29.92 6.53 16.25
C ASP A 162 -31.01 6.26 15.21
N ASP A 163 -31.66 5.09 15.33
CA ASP A 163 -32.68 4.63 14.40
C ASP A 163 -34.11 4.86 14.89
N GLY A 164 -34.29 5.52 16.04
CA GLY A 164 -35.61 5.89 16.53
C GLY A 164 -35.72 5.94 18.04
N VAL A 165 -36.72 5.25 18.58
CA VAL A 165 -37.00 5.21 20.01
C VAL A 165 -36.73 3.80 20.48
N ASP A 166 -35.92 3.65 21.54
CA ASP A 166 -35.58 2.39 22.21
C ASP A 166 -36.80 1.68 22.85
N ASP A 167 -37.79 1.29 22.05
CA ASP A 167 -38.99 0.55 22.46
C ASP A 167 -38.93 -0.92 22.05
N GLY A 168 -37.77 -1.35 21.53
CA GLY A 168 -37.52 -2.70 21.02
C GLY A 168 -37.90 -2.87 19.55
N THR A 169 -38.26 -1.80 18.85
CA THR A 169 -38.46 -1.80 17.38
C THR A 169 -37.25 -1.32 16.58
N ASP A 170 -36.15 -1.01 17.27
CA ASP A 170 -34.88 -0.58 16.70
C ASP A 170 -34.49 -1.48 15.52
N LEU A 171 -34.00 -0.88 14.44
CA LEU A 171 -33.56 -1.61 13.26
C LEU A 171 -32.30 -2.42 13.58
N PHE A 172 -31.38 -1.82 14.33
CA PHE A 172 -30.12 -2.44 14.76
C PHE A 172 -30.23 -2.99 16.17
N GLN A 173 -29.69 -4.18 16.40
CA GLN A 173 -29.50 -4.71 17.75
C GLN A 173 -28.48 -3.88 18.53
N ARG A 174 -27.45 -3.37 17.85
CA ARG A 174 -26.43 -2.46 18.37
C ARG A 174 -26.15 -1.38 17.33
N GLU A 175 -26.66 -0.19 17.60
CA GLU A 175 -26.66 0.94 16.69
C GLU A 175 -25.21 1.30 16.28
N PRO A 176 -24.92 1.49 14.98
CA PRO A 176 -23.54 1.72 14.56
C PRO A 176 -22.89 2.97 15.14
N PHE A 177 -21.60 2.86 15.49
CA PHE A 177 -20.82 3.94 16.08
C PHE A 177 -19.76 4.46 15.11
N ALA A 178 -19.88 5.72 14.70
CA ALA A 178 -18.96 6.36 13.79
C ALA A 178 -17.92 7.22 14.53
N VAL A 179 -16.67 7.15 14.09
CA VAL A 179 -15.58 8.02 14.57
C VAL A 179 -14.88 8.66 13.38
N ARG A 180 -14.75 9.98 13.39
CA ARG A 180 -13.99 10.76 12.40
C ARG A 180 -12.55 10.93 12.86
N PHE A 181 -11.62 10.54 12.01
CA PHE A 181 -10.19 10.55 12.26
C PHE A 181 -9.49 11.55 11.35
N TYR A 182 -8.47 12.21 11.90
CA TYR A 182 -7.48 12.94 11.14
C TYR A 182 -6.11 12.24 11.27
N SER A 183 -5.44 11.98 10.15
CA SER A 183 -4.13 11.34 10.08
C SER A 183 -3.21 12.14 9.15
N PRO A 184 -2.28 12.95 9.69
CA PRO A 184 -1.35 13.75 8.86
C PRO A 184 -0.30 12.89 8.15
N THR A 185 -0.23 11.60 8.49
CA THR A 185 0.78 10.65 7.98
C THR A 185 0.33 9.91 6.72
N THR A 186 -0.89 10.13 6.23
CA THR A 186 -1.51 9.42 5.11
C THR A 186 -1.90 10.35 3.95
N GLU A 187 -2.05 9.80 2.73
CA GLU A 187 -2.60 10.55 1.59
C GLU A 187 -4.10 10.91 1.79
N LEU A 188 -4.81 10.10 2.58
CA LEU A 188 -6.13 10.40 3.09
C LEU A 188 -6.03 10.92 4.51
N GLU A 189 -6.07 12.24 4.66
CA GLU A 189 -5.90 12.85 5.98
C GLU A 189 -7.16 12.83 6.83
N ASP A 190 -8.36 12.94 6.24
CA ASP A 190 -9.62 13.05 6.97
C ASP A 190 -10.60 12.00 6.45
N PHE A 191 -11.04 11.11 7.35
CA PHE A 191 -11.91 9.98 7.04
C PHE A 191 -12.68 9.54 8.28
N ALA A 192 -13.71 8.72 8.10
CA ALA A 192 -14.42 8.12 9.23
C ALA A 192 -14.49 6.60 9.15
N ILE A 193 -14.66 5.96 10.31
CA ILE A 193 -14.99 4.54 10.40
C ILE A 193 -16.31 4.39 11.14
N ILE A 194 -17.28 3.71 10.54
CA ILE A 194 -18.52 3.24 11.14
C ILE A 194 -18.29 1.82 11.64
N ALA A 195 -18.31 1.63 12.96
CA ALA A 195 -18.28 0.33 13.61
C ALA A 195 -19.66 -0.32 13.59
N THR A 196 -19.71 -1.62 13.30
CA THR A 196 -20.94 -2.42 13.39
C THR A 196 -20.64 -3.84 13.84
N HIS A 197 -21.51 -4.38 14.68
CA HIS A 197 -21.58 -5.80 15.01
C HIS A 197 -23.05 -6.20 14.89
N THR A 198 -23.41 -6.94 13.86
CA THR A 198 -24.83 -7.22 13.58
C THR A 198 -25.36 -8.38 14.41
N ASP A 199 -26.66 -8.42 14.70
CA ASP A 199 -27.28 -9.63 15.23
C ASP A 199 -27.24 -10.74 14.18
N PRO A 200 -26.72 -11.95 14.47
CA PRO A 200 -26.74 -13.07 13.53
C PRO A 200 -28.16 -13.41 13.02
N ASP A 201 -29.18 -13.26 13.86
CA ASP A 201 -30.57 -13.56 13.51
C ASP A 201 -31.22 -12.47 12.62
N GLU A 202 -30.64 -11.27 12.59
CA GLU A 202 -31.09 -10.14 11.76
C GLU A 202 -30.02 -9.61 10.79
N ALA A 203 -28.95 -10.37 10.55
CA ALA A 203 -27.77 -9.92 9.82
C ALA A 203 -28.12 -9.34 8.44
N ALA A 204 -28.95 -10.05 7.66
CA ALA A 204 -29.39 -9.58 6.34
C ALA A 204 -30.10 -8.20 6.39
N LYS A 205 -30.93 -7.98 7.41
CA LYS A 205 -31.69 -6.74 7.62
C LYS A 205 -30.76 -5.61 8.03
N GLU A 206 -29.90 -5.84 9.02
CA GLU A 206 -28.95 -4.83 9.51
C GLU A 206 -27.91 -4.46 8.46
N VAL A 207 -27.27 -5.44 7.80
CA VAL A 207 -26.33 -5.19 6.69
C VAL A 207 -27.03 -4.45 5.55
N GLY A 208 -28.28 -4.81 5.26
CA GLY A 208 -29.12 -4.12 4.27
C GLY A 208 -29.37 -2.64 4.59
N ALA A 209 -29.31 -2.25 5.87
CA ALA A 209 -29.56 -0.90 6.35
C ALA A 209 -28.30 -0.03 6.47
N LEU A 210 -27.10 -0.60 6.51
CA LEU A 210 -25.85 0.17 6.69
C LEU A 210 -25.63 1.28 5.64
N HIS A 211 -26.27 1.22 4.47
CA HIS A 211 -26.19 2.31 3.50
C HIS A 211 -26.85 3.60 4.02
N THR A 212 -27.92 3.51 4.83
CA THR A 212 -28.57 4.70 5.42
C THR A 212 -27.73 5.28 6.53
N VAL A 213 -27.00 4.43 7.27
CA VAL A 213 -26.04 4.83 8.29
C VAL A 213 -24.88 5.61 7.65
N TYR A 214 -24.38 5.13 6.52
CA TYR A 214 -23.41 5.87 5.70
C TYR A 214 -23.99 7.23 5.28
N ASP A 215 -25.21 7.27 4.71
CA ASP A 215 -25.82 8.51 4.24
C ASP A 215 -26.01 9.53 5.39
N ALA A 216 -26.43 9.06 6.58
CA ALA A 216 -26.58 9.88 7.77
C ALA A 216 -25.24 10.40 8.29
N THR A 217 -24.21 9.54 8.36
CA THR A 217 -22.86 9.92 8.80
C THR A 217 -22.23 10.92 7.85
N LYS A 218 -22.38 10.68 6.53
CA LYS A 218 -21.94 11.61 5.48
C LYS A 218 -22.62 12.97 5.64
N ALA A 219 -23.94 13.01 5.82
CA ALA A 219 -24.67 14.26 6.01
C ALA A 219 -24.30 14.98 7.33
N HIS A 220 -24.01 14.23 8.39
CA HIS A 220 -23.66 14.77 9.70
C HIS A 220 -22.32 15.52 9.68
N TRP A 221 -21.35 15.08 8.88
CA TRP A 221 -19.99 15.66 8.82
C TRP A 221 -19.59 16.29 7.49
N ASP A 222 -20.43 16.22 6.47
CA ASP A 222 -20.11 16.53 5.08
C ASP A 222 -18.83 15.78 4.62
N LEU A 223 -18.82 14.47 4.84
CA LEU A 223 -17.65 13.60 4.65
C LEU A 223 -18.01 12.36 3.81
N GLU A 224 -17.36 12.17 2.67
CA GLU A 224 -17.64 11.04 1.77
C GLU A 224 -16.75 9.81 2.01
N ASP A 225 -15.53 10.04 2.50
CA ASP A 225 -14.50 9.02 2.70
C ASP A 225 -14.75 8.28 4.02
N ILE A 226 -15.59 7.24 3.95
CA ILE A 226 -16.07 6.48 5.11
C ILE A 226 -15.85 4.98 4.90
N LEU A 227 -15.21 4.35 5.88
CA LEU A 227 -15.10 2.90 6.01
C LEU A 227 -16.22 2.39 6.93
N ILE A 228 -16.91 1.32 6.54
CA ILE A 228 -17.77 0.53 7.43
C ILE A 228 -17.02 -0.74 7.77
N ALA A 229 -16.85 -1.02 9.05
CA ALA A 229 -15.98 -2.08 9.55
C ALA A 229 -16.64 -2.84 10.69
N GLY A 230 -16.45 -4.15 10.72
CA GLY A 230 -16.81 -4.97 11.86
C GLY A 230 -17.25 -6.38 11.49
N ASP A 231 -17.93 -7.02 12.42
CA ASP A 231 -18.53 -8.33 12.27
C ASP A 231 -19.97 -8.18 11.75
N PHE A 232 -20.16 -8.49 10.47
CA PHE A 232 -21.44 -8.31 9.80
C PHE A 232 -22.27 -9.61 9.83
N ASN A 233 -21.74 -10.70 10.41
CA ASN A 233 -22.32 -12.03 10.27
C ASN A 233 -22.69 -12.36 8.80
N ALA A 234 -21.91 -11.82 7.84
CA ALA A 234 -22.29 -11.72 6.44
C ALA A 234 -21.97 -12.99 5.64
N ASP A 235 -22.42 -14.16 6.10
CA ASP A 235 -22.28 -15.40 5.35
C ASP A 235 -23.30 -16.49 5.72
N GLU A 236 -23.50 -17.41 4.79
CA GLU A 236 -24.29 -18.64 4.87
C GLU A 236 -25.64 -18.52 5.61
N SER A 237 -25.75 -19.11 6.81
CA SER A 237 -27.03 -19.26 7.52
C SER A 237 -27.62 -17.95 7.99
N TYR A 238 -26.79 -16.91 8.13
CA TYR A 238 -27.20 -15.58 8.60
C TYR A 238 -27.54 -14.65 7.43
N VAL A 239 -26.84 -14.80 6.29
CA VAL A 239 -27.14 -14.07 5.05
C VAL A 239 -27.12 -15.04 3.88
N SER A 240 -28.32 -15.43 3.45
CA SER A 240 -28.48 -16.37 2.35
C SER A 240 -28.15 -15.75 1.00
N ARG A 241 -28.03 -16.58 -0.04
CA ARG A 241 -27.85 -16.11 -1.42
C ARG A 241 -28.99 -15.19 -1.89
N ASP A 242 -30.21 -15.46 -1.43
CA ASP A 242 -31.39 -14.65 -1.79
C ASP A 242 -31.36 -13.30 -1.05
N ASP A 243 -30.91 -13.29 0.20
CA ASP A 243 -30.69 -12.05 0.95
C ASP A 243 -29.65 -11.16 0.26
N TRP A 244 -28.51 -11.74 -0.15
CA TRP A 244 -27.47 -11.04 -0.91
C TRP A 244 -27.99 -10.41 -2.20
N ALA A 245 -29.00 -10.98 -2.85
CA ALA A 245 -29.61 -10.40 -4.04
C ALA A 245 -30.42 -9.11 -3.74
N THR A 246 -30.79 -8.89 -2.48
CA THR A 246 -31.64 -7.77 -2.05
C THR A 246 -30.93 -6.74 -1.16
N ILE A 247 -29.81 -7.11 -0.52
CA ILE A 247 -28.99 -6.21 0.31
C ILE A 247 -28.50 -5.03 -0.53
N LYS A 248 -29.08 -3.85 -0.29
CA LYS A 248 -28.78 -2.62 -1.04
C LYS A 248 -27.31 -2.25 -0.97
N LEU A 249 -26.67 -2.39 0.20
CA LEU A 249 -25.24 -2.11 0.39
C LEU A 249 -24.33 -2.92 -0.55
N LYS A 250 -24.74 -4.14 -0.95
CA LYS A 250 -23.96 -5.01 -1.83
C LYS A 250 -24.03 -4.57 -3.30
N HIS A 251 -25.15 -4.00 -3.72
CA HIS A 251 -25.41 -3.62 -5.12
C HIS A 251 -25.23 -2.14 -5.42
N ASP A 252 -25.10 -1.31 -4.38
CA ASP A 252 -24.83 0.12 -4.51
C ASP A 252 -23.35 0.35 -4.88
N LYS A 253 -23.15 0.94 -6.07
CA LYS A 253 -21.83 1.17 -6.68
C LYS A 253 -20.95 2.16 -5.92
N ARG A 254 -21.51 2.89 -4.95
CA ARG A 254 -20.75 3.75 -4.05
C ARG A 254 -19.83 2.97 -3.12
N PHE A 255 -20.17 1.70 -2.86
CA PHE A 255 -19.49 0.87 -1.88
C PHE A 255 -18.59 -0.18 -2.54
N THR A 256 -17.39 -0.35 -2.00
CA THR A 256 -16.47 -1.42 -2.39
C THR A 256 -16.21 -2.32 -1.20
N TRP A 257 -16.56 -3.60 -1.34
CA TRP A 257 -16.30 -4.64 -0.35
C TRP A 257 -14.86 -5.13 -0.51
N LEU A 258 -14.04 -4.93 0.52
CA LEU A 258 -12.61 -5.27 0.47
C LEU A 258 -12.33 -6.72 0.87
N ILE A 259 -13.09 -7.25 1.84
CA ILE A 259 -13.05 -8.67 2.23
C ILE A 259 -13.99 -9.46 1.33
N GLN A 260 -13.43 -10.44 0.62
CA GLN A 260 -14.15 -11.24 -0.36
C GLN A 260 -15.02 -12.30 0.31
N ASP A 261 -16.13 -12.68 -0.34
CA ASP A 261 -17.13 -13.62 0.20
C ASP A 261 -16.57 -15.03 0.50
N TRP A 262 -15.40 -15.38 -0.04
CA TRP A 262 -14.72 -16.67 0.20
C TRP A 262 -13.57 -16.58 1.22
N THR A 263 -13.50 -15.48 1.98
CA THR A 263 -12.41 -15.25 2.94
C THR A 263 -12.84 -15.70 4.32
N ASP A 264 -12.23 -16.76 4.85
CA ASP A 264 -12.50 -17.19 6.23
C ASP A 264 -11.95 -16.19 7.26
N THR A 265 -12.85 -15.64 8.07
CA THR A 265 -12.54 -14.71 9.16
C THR A 265 -12.73 -15.34 10.54
N THR A 266 -12.95 -16.65 10.63
CA THR A 266 -13.25 -17.36 11.89
C THR A 266 -12.09 -18.23 12.37
N THR A 267 -11.85 -18.33 13.67
CA THR A 267 -10.84 -19.26 14.23
C THR A 267 -11.38 -20.67 14.44
N GLY A 268 -12.70 -20.82 14.26
CA GLY A 268 -13.48 -22.05 14.30
C GLY A 268 -13.06 -23.09 13.25
N GLN A 269 -13.79 -24.21 13.21
CA GLN A 269 -13.72 -25.17 12.09
C GLN A 269 -14.63 -24.76 10.92
N THR A 270 -15.02 -23.50 10.90
CA THR A 270 -15.90 -22.89 9.92
C THR A 270 -15.07 -22.20 8.83
N ASP A 271 -15.66 -21.95 7.68
CA ASP A 271 -15.06 -21.19 6.57
C ASP A 271 -16.08 -20.10 6.21
N ARG A 272 -15.95 -18.93 6.86
CA ARG A 272 -17.01 -17.89 6.86
C ARG A 272 -16.43 -16.50 6.74
N ALA A 273 -17.00 -15.69 5.84
CA ALA A 273 -16.66 -14.29 5.67
C ALA A 273 -17.56 -13.37 6.51
N TYR A 274 -17.53 -13.51 7.84
CA TYR A 274 -18.37 -12.71 8.74
C TYR A 274 -17.87 -11.28 8.89
N ASP A 275 -16.56 -11.09 9.07
CA ASP A 275 -15.95 -9.78 9.28
C ASP A 275 -15.68 -9.07 7.95
N ARG A 276 -16.10 -7.80 7.84
CA ARG A 276 -16.09 -7.06 6.59
C ARG A 276 -15.50 -5.66 6.72
N PHE A 277 -14.82 -5.26 5.65
CA PHE A 277 -14.51 -3.87 5.34
C PHE A 277 -15.25 -3.46 4.08
N VAL A 278 -16.04 -2.39 4.17
CA VAL A 278 -16.76 -1.79 3.06
C VAL A 278 -16.40 -0.32 2.99
N VAL A 279 -15.76 0.12 1.91
CA VAL A 279 -15.33 1.53 1.74
C VAL A 279 -16.25 2.28 0.79
N ALA A 280 -16.48 3.55 1.08
CA ALA A 280 -17.08 4.53 0.19
C ALA A 280 -16.22 5.80 0.16
N GLY A 281 -16.34 6.58 -0.92
CA GLY A 281 -15.49 7.74 -1.19
C GLY A 281 -14.32 7.40 -2.11
N GLU A 282 -14.11 8.25 -3.11
CA GLU A 282 -13.12 8.01 -4.16
C GLU A 282 -11.68 8.10 -3.63
N ARG A 283 -11.43 9.00 -2.65
CA ARG A 283 -10.09 9.16 -2.07
C ARG A 283 -9.77 7.99 -1.16
N LEU A 284 -10.70 7.58 -0.29
CA LEU A 284 -10.53 6.41 0.56
C LEU A 284 -10.26 5.15 -0.26
N THR A 285 -11.10 4.89 -1.26
CA THR A 285 -10.96 3.71 -2.13
C THR A 285 -9.59 3.68 -2.82
N ARG A 286 -9.08 4.82 -3.30
CA ARG A 286 -7.75 4.93 -3.90
C ARG A 286 -6.59 4.80 -2.92
N CYS A 287 -6.80 5.21 -1.67
CA CYS A 287 -5.76 5.16 -0.63
C CYS A 287 -5.61 3.77 0.00
N VAL A 288 -6.53 2.84 -0.22
CA VAL A 288 -6.35 1.43 0.19
C VAL A 288 -5.15 0.84 -0.54
N VAL A 289 -4.15 0.39 0.21
CA VAL A 289 -2.95 -0.21 -0.40
C VAL A 289 -3.32 -1.56 -1.04
N PRO A 290 -3.09 -1.74 -2.36
CA PRO A 290 -3.42 -2.97 -3.06
C PRO A 290 -2.76 -4.21 -2.43
N GLY A 291 -3.55 -5.28 -2.24
CA GLY A 291 -3.06 -6.55 -1.68
C GLY A 291 -2.70 -6.49 -0.18
N LYS A 292 -3.08 -5.42 0.53
CA LYS A 292 -2.87 -5.28 1.99
C LYS A 292 -4.14 -5.43 2.82
N THR A 293 -5.29 -5.69 2.20
CA THR A 293 -6.50 -6.12 2.89
C THR A 293 -6.49 -7.64 3.03
N LYS A 294 -6.50 -8.17 4.26
CA LYS A 294 -6.41 -9.61 4.53
C LYS A 294 -6.86 -9.95 5.96
N VAL A 295 -6.90 -11.24 6.26
CA VAL A 295 -7.13 -11.78 7.61
C VAL A 295 -5.80 -12.01 8.31
N PHE A 296 -5.74 -11.73 9.61
CA PHE A 296 -4.60 -12.06 10.45
C PHE A 296 -4.86 -13.34 11.26
N HIS A 297 -4.39 -14.46 10.73
CA HIS A 297 -4.41 -15.77 11.39
C HIS A 297 -3.39 -15.79 12.55
N PHE A 298 -3.78 -15.25 13.71
CA PHE A 298 -2.93 -15.09 14.87
C PHE A 298 -2.52 -16.44 15.49
N ASP A 299 -3.35 -17.45 15.32
CA ASP A 299 -3.09 -18.84 15.69
C ASP A 299 -1.84 -19.36 14.97
N GLN A 300 -1.78 -19.20 13.65
CA GLN A 300 -0.63 -19.60 12.82
C GLN A 300 0.59 -18.73 13.13
N ALA A 301 0.38 -17.42 13.28
CA ALA A 301 1.45 -16.47 13.53
C ALA A 301 2.15 -16.71 14.87
N TYR A 302 1.41 -17.17 15.89
CA TYR A 302 1.91 -17.37 17.24
C TYR A 302 2.01 -18.84 17.67
N GLY A 303 1.69 -19.77 16.77
CA GLY A 303 1.77 -21.22 17.01
C GLY A 303 0.77 -21.71 18.05
N LEU A 304 -0.43 -21.13 18.08
CA LEU A 304 -1.49 -21.52 19.01
C LEU A 304 -2.22 -22.77 18.50
N THR A 305 -2.69 -23.60 19.42
CA THR A 305 -3.66 -24.65 19.10
C THR A 305 -5.02 -24.02 18.80
N HIS A 306 -5.92 -24.79 18.18
CA HIS A 306 -7.29 -24.35 17.93
C HIS A 306 -8.04 -23.97 19.23
N GLU A 307 -7.82 -24.71 20.32
CA GLU A 307 -8.41 -24.40 21.63
C GLU A 307 -7.86 -23.09 22.19
N GLU A 308 -6.54 -22.89 22.14
CA GLU A 308 -5.91 -21.65 22.59
C GLU A 308 -6.33 -20.44 21.75
N ALA A 309 -6.57 -20.62 20.45
CA ALA A 309 -7.09 -19.58 19.59
C ALA A 309 -8.54 -19.22 19.96
N GLY A 310 -9.39 -20.23 20.17
CA GLY A 310 -10.77 -20.04 20.62
C GLY A 310 -10.89 -19.35 21.98
N ASP A 311 -9.96 -19.60 22.90
CA ASP A 311 -9.89 -18.87 24.18
C ASP A 311 -9.67 -17.35 23.97
N VAL A 312 -8.89 -16.98 22.94
CA VAL A 312 -8.63 -15.58 22.57
C VAL A 312 -9.84 -14.97 21.86
N SER A 313 -10.29 -15.57 20.76
CA SER A 313 -11.53 -15.20 20.05
C SER A 313 -11.91 -16.27 19.03
N ASP A 314 -13.20 -16.39 18.71
CA ASP A 314 -13.73 -17.17 17.59
C ASP A 314 -13.63 -16.46 16.22
N HIS A 315 -13.15 -15.21 16.20
CA HIS A 315 -12.86 -14.45 14.98
C HIS A 315 -11.37 -14.16 14.84
N TYR A 316 -10.91 -13.97 13.60
CA TYR A 316 -9.60 -13.37 13.30
C TYR A 316 -9.76 -11.86 13.06
N PRO A 317 -8.76 -11.04 13.41
CA PRO A 317 -8.73 -9.66 12.94
C PRO A 317 -8.69 -9.60 11.41
N ILE A 318 -9.55 -8.76 10.82
CA ILE A 318 -9.36 -8.29 9.45
C ILE A 318 -8.49 -7.04 9.46
N GLU A 319 -7.52 -6.95 8.57
CA GLU A 319 -6.55 -5.84 8.51
C GLU A 319 -6.47 -5.24 7.11
N MET A 320 -6.22 -3.92 7.05
CA MET A 320 -5.97 -3.16 5.83
C MET A 320 -4.88 -2.11 6.07
N GLN A 321 -4.41 -1.48 4.98
CA GLN A 321 -3.47 -0.37 5.06
C GLN A 321 -3.95 0.81 4.22
N LEU A 322 -3.84 2.01 4.76
CA LEU A 322 -3.98 3.26 4.01
C LEU A 322 -2.60 3.79 3.61
N ALA A 323 -2.47 4.23 2.36
CA ALA A 323 -1.23 4.74 1.81
C ALA A 323 -0.71 5.92 2.65
N GLY A 324 0.56 5.83 3.04
CA GLY A 324 1.23 6.91 3.74
C GLY A 324 1.52 8.08 2.79
N LYS A 325 1.65 9.27 3.37
CA LYS A 325 1.81 10.52 2.65
C LYS A 325 3.11 10.53 1.83
N VAL A 326 3.03 10.93 0.57
CA VAL A 326 4.15 10.98 -0.37
C VAL A 326 4.81 12.35 -0.33
N ASN A 327 6.15 12.38 -0.35
CA ASN A 327 6.90 13.62 -0.50
C ASN A 327 6.89 14.06 -1.97
N ARG A 328 5.83 14.80 -2.36
CA ARG A 328 5.63 15.26 -3.74
C ARG A 328 6.76 16.15 -4.26
N ALA A 329 7.33 17.01 -3.41
CA ALA A 329 8.43 17.87 -3.78
C ALA A 329 9.71 17.08 -4.12
N LEU A 330 9.95 15.96 -3.43
CA LEU A 330 11.04 15.04 -3.77
C LEU A 330 10.70 14.24 -5.02
N GLN A 331 9.46 13.76 -5.17
CA GLN A 331 9.04 12.99 -6.33
C GLN A 331 9.14 13.79 -7.64
N GLU A 332 8.75 15.07 -7.64
CA GLU A 332 8.88 15.98 -8.79
C GLU A 332 10.33 16.18 -9.26
N GLN A 333 11.32 15.88 -8.40
CA GLN A 333 12.74 15.96 -8.74
C GLN A 333 13.31 14.65 -9.29
N LEU A 334 12.50 13.58 -9.38
CA LEU A 334 12.93 12.24 -9.76
C LEU A 334 12.30 11.81 -11.07
N ASN A 335 13.12 11.29 -11.98
CA ASN A 335 12.64 10.53 -13.13
C ASN A 335 12.59 9.06 -12.77
N THR A 336 11.39 8.49 -12.70
CA THR A 336 11.21 7.08 -12.37
C THR A 336 10.76 6.29 -13.59
N SER A 337 11.31 5.08 -13.76
CA SER A 337 10.90 4.17 -14.83
C SER A 337 10.91 2.74 -14.33
N LEU A 338 9.95 1.94 -14.83
CA LEU A 338 9.89 0.52 -14.60
C LEU A 338 10.34 -0.21 -15.86
N SER A 339 11.39 -1.01 -15.78
CA SER A 339 12.06 -1.57 -16.95
C SER A 339 12.16 -3.08 -16.92
N VAL A 340 12.01 -3.72 -18.08
CA VAL A 340 12.37 -5.13 -18.30
C VAL A 340 13.50 -5.21 -19.31
N THR A 341 14.50 -6.04 -19.04
CA THR A 341 15.62 -6.29 -19.96
C THR A 341 15.66 -7.77 -20.35
N VAL A 342 15.56 -8.03 -21.66
CA VAL A 342 15.78 -9.36 -22.24
C VAL A 342 17.19 -9.41 -22.82
N LYS A 343 18.04 -10.27 -22.25
CA LYS A 343 19.41 -10.50 -22.73
C LYS A 343 19.47 -11.70 -23.67
N GLN A 344 19.96 -11.51 -24.88
CA GLN A 344 20.26 -12.61 -25.79
C GLN A 344 21.45 -13.41 -25.30
N LYS A 345 21.29 -14.73 -25.25
CA LYS A 345 22.40 -15.65 -24.96
C LYS A 345 23.28 -15.89 -26.19
N THR A 346 22.67 -15.94 -27.37
CA THR A 346 23.39 -16.09 -28.63
C THR A 346 23.98 -14.73 -29.03
N PRO A 347 25.31 -14.61 -29.16
CA PRO A 347 25.94 -13.37 -29.57
C PRO A 347 25.58 -12.98 -31.00
N VAL A 348 25.72 -11.69 -31.33
CA VAL A 348 25.74 -11.22 -32.71
C VAL A 348 26.96 -11.81 -33.40
N GLU A 349 26.80 -12.32 -34.62
CA GLU A 349 27.87 -13.08 -35.29
C GLU A 349 29.03 -12.19 -35.77
N ARG A 350 28.74 -10.93 -36.11
CA ARG A 350 29.72 -10.03 -36.75
C ARG A 350 29.68 -8.65 -36.15
N GLU A 351 30.84 -8.16 -35.73
CA GLU A 351 31.02 -6.81 -35.21
C GLU A 351 30.54 -5.73 -36.20
N ASN A 352 30.70 -5.97 -37.51
CA ASN A 352 30.21 -5.05 -38.56
C ASN A 352 28.69 -4.86 -38.55
N ASP A 353 27.91 -5.84 -38.09
CA ASP A 353 26.46 -5.68 -37.97
C ASP A 353 26.11 -4.76 -36.78
N VAL A 354 26.90 -4.80 -35.71
CA VAL A 354 26.80 -3.87 -34.58
C VAL A 354 27.21 -2.45 -34.99
N ARG A 355 28.29 -2.33 -35.79
CA ARG A 355 28.80 -1.02 -36.24
C ARG A 355 27.83 -0.25 -37.14
N LYS A 356 26.94 -0.94 -37.86
CA LYS A 356 25.91 -0.27 -38.69
C LYS A 356 24.95 0.57 -37.86
N ILE A 357 24.69 0.19 -36.61
CA ILE A 357 23.71 0.85 -35.73
C ILE A 357 24.10 2.30 -35.44
N TYR A 358 25.36 2.58 -35.12
CA TYR A 358 25.82 3.96 -34.84
C TYR A 358 26.29 4.72 -36.08
N ARG A 359 26.33 4.06 -37.24
CA ARG A 359 26.67 4.69 -38.53
C ARG A 359 25.43 5.12 -39.33
N ALA A 360 24.25 4.61 -38.99
CA ALA A 360 23.01 4.98 -39.63
C ALA A 360 22.62 6.42 -39.27
N ASP A 361 22.10 7.15 -40.25
CA ASP A 361 21.59 8.50 -40.02
C ASP A 361 20.31 8.45 -39.17
N GLN A 362 20.07 9.50 -38.40
CA GLN A 362 18.84 9.63 -37.61
C GLN A 362 17.63 9.72 -38.56
N GLY A 363 16.64 8.84 -38.37
CA GLY A 363 15.46 8.78 -39.22
C GLY A 363 15.11 7.36 -39.67
N PRO A 364 14.53 7.18 -40.87
CA PRO A 364 14.05 5.87 -41.33
C PRO A 364 15.13 4.78 -41.36
N GLU A 365 16.38 5.12 -41.70
CA GLU A 365 17.48 4.14 -41.80
C GLU A 365 17.90 3.55 -40.44
N SER A 366 17.71 4.30 -39.36
CA SER A 366 17.95 3.85 -38.00
C SER A 366 16.67 3.31 -37.34
N ALA A 367 15.58 3.13 -38.10
CA ALA A 367 14.24 2.87 -37.56
C ALA A 367 13.83 3.89 -36.47
N TYR A 368 14.28 5.14 -36.62
CA TYR A 368 14.11 6.23 -35.66
C TYR A 368 14.75 6.00 -34.28
N PHE A 369 15.71 5.08 -34.17
CA PHE A 369 16.52 4.94 -32.96
C PHE A 369 17.69 5.92 -32.97
N HIS A 370 17.87 6.62 -31.85
CA HIS A 370 19.05 7.44 -31.61
C HIS A 370 20.15 6.57 -31.00
N SER A 371 21.28 6.45 -31.70
CA SER A 371 22.39 5.60 -31.29
C SER A 371 23.56 6.41 -30.72
N ARG A 372 24.21 5.84 -29.72
CA ARG A 372 25.46 6.33 -29.14
C ARG A 372 26.43 5.18 -28.91
N VAL A 373 27.71 5.49 -28.87
CA VAL A 373 28.77 4.53 -28.55
C VAL A 373 29.31 4.84 -27.16
N ASN A 374 29.26 3.86 -26.28
CA ASN A 374 29.92 3.91 -24.98
C ASN A 374 31.36 3.42 -25.13
N TYR A 375 32.28 4.09 -24.44
CA TYR A 375 33.70 3.78 -24.48
C TYR A 375 34.15 3.26 -23.11
N ASP A 376 35.00 2.23 -23.13
CA ASP A 376 35.80 1.80 -21.99
C ASP A 376 37.23 2.28 -22.24
N GLU A 377 37.69 3.22 -21.41
CA GLU A 377 38.88 4.03 -21.66
C GLU A 377 38.81 4.70 -23.06
N SER A 378 39.60 4.19 -24.02
CA SER A 378 39.65 4.65 -25.40
C SER A 378 39.11 3.63 -26.41
N ARG A 379 38.52 2.53 -25.94
CA ARG A 379 37.99 1.45 -26.79
C ARG A 379 36.47 1.52 -26.84
N MET A 380 35.90 1.41 -28.03
CA MET A 380 34.45 1.27 -28.19
C MET A 380 34.01 -0.01 -27.48
N ALA A 381 33.14 0.11 -26.49
CA ALA A 381 32.72 -0.99 -25.63
C ALA A 381 31.31 -1.48 -25.97
N GLU A 382 30.39 -0.57 -26.26
CA GLU A 382 28.98 -0.90 -26.46
C GLU A 382 28.32 0.13 -27.37
N VAL A 383 27.39 -0.32 -28.19
CA VAL A 383 26.47 0.54 -28.95
C VAL A 383 25.10 0.49 -28.29
N VAL A 384 24.56 1.65 -27.95
CA VAL A 384 23.23 1.80 -27.36
C VAL A 384 22.36 2.58 -28.32
N ALA A 385 21.29 1.97 -28.81
CA ALA A 385 20.29 2.58 -29.66
C ALA A 385 18.96 2.68 -28.91
N THR A 386 18.43 3.89 -28.76
CA THR A 386 17.20 4.15 -28.01
C THR A 386 16.17 4.86 -28.87
N ARG A 387 14.93 4.38 -28.83
CA ARG A 387 13.76 5.08 -29.38
C ARG A 387 12.83 5.44 -28.23
N LEU A 388 12.59 6.75 -28.09
CA LEU A 388 11.79 7.30 -27.00
C LEU A 388 10.32 7.42 -27.41
N ASN A 389 9.43 7.43 -26.42
CA ASN A 389 7.99 7.69 -26.59
C ASN A 389 7.32 6.73 -27.60
N VAL A 390 7.54 5.44 -27.43
CA VAL A 390 7.02 4.36 -28.28
C VAL A 390 5.63 3.92 -27.81
N ASP A 391 4.66 3.90 -28.72
CA ASP A 391 3.31 3.34 -28.49
C ASP A 391 3.29 1.81 -28.68
N ASP A 392 3.88 1.34 -29.79
CA ASP A 392 3.95 -0.07 -30.15
C ASP A 392 5.40 -0.55 -30.12
N VAL A 393 5.75 -1.13 -28.96
CA VAL A 393 7.09 -1.66 -28.69
C VAL A 393 7.46 -2.77 -29.68
N ILE A 394 6.51 -3.66 -30.01
CA ILE A 394 6.79 -4.81 -30.87
C ILE A 394 7.00 -4.36 -32.30
N LYS A 395 6.14 -3.48 -32.83
CA LYS A 395 6.35 -2.86 -34.15
C LYS A 395 7.69 -2.14 -34.22
N SER A 396 8.04 -1.37 -33.20
CA SER A 396 9.33 -0.64 -33.17
C SER A 396 10.53 -1.57 -33.20
N LEU A 397 10.48 -2.71 -32.49
CA LEU A 397 11.52 -3.74 -32.55
C LEU A 397 11.57 -4.44 -33.91
N ARG A 398 10.43 -4.68 -34.57
CA ARG A 398 10.38 -5.24 -35.92
C ARG A 398 10.98 -4.27 -36.95
N GLU A 399 10.69 -2.97 -36.84
CA GLU A 399 11.33 -1.92 -37.67
C GLU A 399 12.85 -1.89 -37.46
N PHE A 400 13.31 -2.04 -36.21
CA PHE A 400 14.74 -2.17 -35.90
C PHE A 400 15.36 -3.42 -36.54
N GLN A 401 14.70 -4.58 -36.43
CA GLN A 401 15.17 -5.82 -37.08
C GLN A 401 15.25 -5.68 -38.61
N LEU A 402 14.30 -5.00 -39.25
CA LEU A 402 14.36 -4.77 -40.69
C LEU A 402 15.58 -3.93 -41.09
N SER A 403 15.95 -2.96 -40.27
CA SER A 403 17.12 -2.10 -40.49
C SER A 403 18.44 -2.81 -40.13
N PHE A 404 18.41 -3.69 -39.12
CA PHE A 404 19.57 -4.39 -38.56
C PHE A 404 19.29 -5.90 -38.32
N PRO A 405 19.14 -6.71 -39.39
CA PRO A 405 18.56 -8.07 -39.31
C PRO A 405 19.36 -9.10 -38.50
N ASN A 406 20.65 -8.86 -38.25
CA ASN A 406 21.52 -9.82 -37.56
C ASN A 406 21.80 -9.46 -36.10
N VAL A 407 21.15 -8.42 -35.55
CA VAL A 407 21.43 -7.90 -34.21
C VAL A 407 20.45 -8.48 -33.18
N VAL A 408 19.15 -8.27 -33.40
CA VAL A 408 18.07 -8.75 -32.51
C VAL A 408 17.41 -9.97 -33.13
N GLN A 409 17.40 -11.07 -32.41
CA GLN A 409 16.79 -12.34 -32.79
C GLN A 409 15.29 -12.37 -32.50
N ASP A 410 14.55 -13.15 -33.28
CA ASP A 410 13.09 -13.29 -33.13
C ASP A 410 12.66 -13.81 -31.76
N GLY A 411 13.43 -14.73 -31.17
CA GLY A 411 13.15 -15.24 -29.83
C GLY A 411 13.16 -14.13 -28.76
N THR A 412 14.00 -13.11 -28.93
CA THR A 412 14.07 -11.95 -28.04
C THR A 412 12.82 -11.09 -28.17
N VAL A 413 12.38 -10.83 -29.41
CA VAL A 413 11.16 -10.05 -29.66
C VAL A 413 9.93 -10.78 -29.11
N HIS A 414 9.84 -12.10 -29.30
CA HIS A 414 8.76 -12.90 -28.73
C HIS A 414 8.77 -12.90 -27.20
N MET A 415 9.95 -12.93 -26.56
CA MET A 415 10.05 -12.82 -25.10
C MET A 415 9.58 -11.45 -24.61
N VAL A 416 9.99 -10.35 -25.28
CA VAL A 416 9.50 -9.00 -24.96
C VAL A 416 7.98 -8.93 -25.11
N GLN A 417 7.43 -9.48 -26.19
CA GLN A 417 5.99 -9.55 -26.42
C GLN A 417 5.26 -10.31 -25.31
N ALA A 418 5.80 -11.45 -24.88
CA ALA A 418 5.24 -12.23 -23.78
C ALA A 418 5.25 -11.44 -22.46
N TYR A 419 6.33 -10.70 -22.16
CA TYR A 419 6.38 -9.84 -20.97
C TYR A 419 5.36 -8.71 -21.00
N LEU A 420 5.22 -8.01 -22.14
CA LEU A 420 4.26 -6.91 -22.27
C LEU A 420 2.82 -7.39 -22.19
N ALA A 421 2.51 -8.58 -22.74
CA ALA A 421 1.16 -9.14 -22.70
C ALA A 421 0.81 -9.78 -21.35
N GLY A 422 1.78 -10.40 -20.68
CA GLY A 422 1.56 -11.21 -19.49
C GLY A 422 1.82 -10.50 -18.15
N SER A 423 2.51 -9.37 -18.14
CA SER A 423 2.93 -8.72 -16.90
C SER A 423 2.03 -7.54 -16.51
N SER A 424 1.61 -7.51 -15.25
CA SER A 424 0.90 -6.36 -14.70
C SER A 424 1.78 -5.12 -14.52
N ILE A 425 3.10 -5.30 -14.52
CA ILE A 425 4.14 -4.26 -14.40
C ILE A 425 3.97 -3.18 -15.48
N PHE A 426 3.59 -3.56 -16.69
CA PHE A 426 3.49 -2.64 -17.84
C PHE A 426 2.07 -2.16 -18.13
N LYS A 427 1.14 -2.43 -17.23
CA LYS A 427 -0.18 -1.80 -17.27
C LYS A 427 -0.05 -0.34 -16.83
N PRO A 428 -0.91 0.58 -17.32
CA PRO A 428 -0.86 1.97 -16.87
C PRO A 428 -1.12 2.07 -15.36
N PRO A 429 -0.58 3.06 -14.64
CA PRO A 429 -0.83 3.26 -13.20
C PRO A 429 -2.31 3.38 -12.81
N SER A 430 -3.20 3.68 -13.77
CA SER A 430 -4.65 3.70 -13.58
C SER A 430 -5.29 2.30 -13.56
N ASP A 431 -4.62 1.26 -14.05
CA ASP A 431 -5.13 -0.11 -14.01
C ASP A 431 -4.99 -0.68 -12.60
N ARG A 432 -6.08 -1.23 -12.06
CA ARG A 432 -6.14 -1.80 -10.70
C ARG A 432 -5.14 -2.93 -10.44
N SER A 433 -4.65 -3.59 -11.49
CA SER A 433 -3.66 -4.66 -11.37
C SER A 433 -2.22 -4.16 -11.50
N HIS A 434 -2.00 -2.89 -11.84
CA HIS A 434 -0.68 -2.27 -11.82
C HIS A 434 -0.05 -2.46 -10.42
N PRO A 435 1.23 -2.90 -10.33
CA PRO A 435 1.85 -3.12 -9.04
C PRO A 435 1.91 -1.82 -8.23
N TYR A 436 1.46 -1.87 -6.98
CA TYR A 436 1.67 -0.77 -6.06
C TYR A 436 3.17 -0.62 -5.76
N ILE A 437 3.75 0.50 -6.19
CA ILE A 437 5.12 0.89 -5.84
C ILE A 437 5.02 1.96 -4.76
N TYR A 438 5.46 1.59 -3.56
CA TYR A 438 5.36 2.45 -2.39
C TYR A 438 6.12 3.78 -2.60
N GLY A 439 5.42 4.89 -2.39
CA GLY A 439 5.92 6.25 -2.57
C GLY A 439 5.97 6.75 -4.00
N LEU A 440 5.41 6.01 -4.95
CA LEU A 440 5.18 6.48 -6.30
C LEU A 440 3.73 6.95 -6.45
N ALA A 441 3.53 8.19 -6.90
CA ALA A 441 2.20 8.71 -7.17
C ALA A 441 1.55 7.91 -8.30
N SER A 442 0.38 7.35 -8.04
CA SER A 442 -0.53 7.00 -9.12
C SER A 442 -1.09 8.32 -9.66
N ASN A 443 -0.66 8.75 -10.85
CA ASN A 443 -1.29 9.86 -11.54
C ASN A 443 -2.75 9.48 -11.87
N THR A 444 -3.64 9.71 -10.91
CA THR A 444 -5.09 9.52 -11.05
C THR A 444 -5.80 10.87 -11.24
N ALA A 445 -5.06 11.98 -11.25
CA ALA A 445 -5.58 13.33 -11.47
C ALA A 445 -5.76 13.72 -12.96
N LEU A 446 -5.77 12.75 -13.88
CA LEU A 446 -6.03 12.98 -15.31
C LEU A 446 -7.46 12.59 -15.75
N GLU A 447 -8.38 12.37 -14.81
CA GLU A 447 -9.81 12.27 -15.11
C GLU A 447 -10.58 13.40 -14.42
N SER A 448 -10.46 14.62 -14.95
CA SER A 448 -11.48 15.66 -14.79
C SER A 448 -11.42 16.63 -15.96
N ASP A 449 -11.81 16.15 -17.13
CA ASP A 449 -12.65 16.84 -18.12
C ASP A 449 -12.71 15.94 -19.36
N PHE A 450 -13.92 15.66 -19.84
CA PHE A 450 -14.27 14.70 -20.90
C PHE A 450 -14.38 13.24 -20.46
N GLY A 451 -15.62 12.86 -20.16
CA GLY A 451 -16.00 11.45 -20.01
C GLY A 451 -15.76 10.67 -21.30
N ALA A 452 -14.76 9.79 -21.27
CA ALA A 452 -14.67 8.53 -21.99
C ALA A 452 -13.32 7.88 -21.66
N VAL A 453 -13.27 6.79 -20.88
CA VAL A 453 -12.04 6.02 -20.74
C VAL A 453 -12.33 4.52 -20.74
N TYR A 454 -12.37 3.96 -21.94
CA TYR A 454 -11.75 2.67 -22.21
C TYR A 454 -10.68 2.92 -23.26
N SER A 455 -9.50 2.35 -23.01
CA SER A 455 -8.30 2.38 -23.86
C SER A 455 -7.66 3.75 -24.09
N GLU A 456 -6.61 4.03 -23.34
CA GLU A 456 -5.35 4.55 -23.92
C GLU A 456 -4.30 4.38 -22.83
N CYS A 457 -3.33 3.47 -23.03
CA CYS A 457 -1.99 3.74 -22.50
C CYS A 457 -1.66 5.15 -22.99
N THR A 458 -1.34 6.06 -22.08
CA THR A 458 -0.91 7.42 -22.44
C THR A 458 0.06 7.34 -23.62
N ARG A 459 -0.27 7.96 -24.75
CA ARG A 459 0.58 7.97 -25.95
C ARG A 459 2.05 8.21 -25.57
N GLY A 460 2.96 7.35 -26.03
CA GLY A 460 4.39 7.43 -25.80
C GLY A 460 4.88 6.91 -24.45
N ALA A 461 4.19 5.94 -23.84
CA ALA A 461 4.51 5.43 -22.49
C ALA A 461 5.85 4.68 -22.35
N PHE A 462 6.44 4.19 -23.45
CA PHE A 462 7.62 3.32 -23.41
C PHE A 462 8.85 3.93 -24.09
N ASP A 463 10.01 3.65 -23.52
CA ASP A 463 11.30 3.81 -24.19
C ASP A 463 11.87 2.41 -24.51
N VAL A 464 12.31 2.23 -25.75
CA VAL A 464 12.89 0.96 -26.21
C VAL A 464 14.37 1.16 -26.47
N THR A 465 15.21 0.38 -25.79
CA THR A 465 16.67 0.45 -25.92
C THR A 465 17.22 -0.89 -26.37
N VAL A 466 17.99 -0.89 -27.45
CA VAL A 466 18.81 -2.03 -27.90
C VAL A 466 20.27 -1.70 -27.57
N ALA A 467 20.88 -2.50 -26.70
CA ALA A 467 22.29 -2.37 -26.33
C ALA A 467 23.07 -3.58 -26.80
N THR A 468 24.19 -3.38 -27.49
CA THR A 468 25.02 -4.46 -28.02
C THR A 468 26.50 -4.21 -27.76
N SER A 469 27.17 -5.20 -27.15
CA SER A 469 28.61 -5.18 -26.89
C SER A 469 29.41 -5.16 -28.21
N LEU A 470 30.49 -4.37 -28.22
CA LEU A 470 31.55 -4.41 -29.24
C LEU A 470 32.78 -5.21 -28.78
N GLN A 471 32.70 -5.80 -27.58
CA GLN A 471 33.71 -6.71 -27.05
C GLN A 471 33.17 -8.15 -27.11
N GLU A 472 34.00 -9.10 -27.53
CA GLU A 472 33.59 -10.50 -27.61
C GLU A 472 33.33 -11.10 -26.21
N PRO A 473 32.23 -11.85 -26.01
CA PRO A 473 31.16 -12.12 -26.97
C PRO A 473 30.27 -10.89 -27.25
N LEU A 474 29.89 -10.66 -28.51
CA LEU A 474 29.01 -9.55 -28.96
C LEU A 474 27.56 -9.69 -28.47
N LEU A 475 27.35 -9.60 -27.16
CA LEU A 475 26.05 -9.80 -26.53
C LEU A 475 25.11 -8.63 -26.79
N CYS A 476 23.85 -8.93 -27.08
CA CYS A 476 22.79 -7.96 -27.30
C CYS A 476 21.71 -8.07 -26.21
N SER A 477 21.11 -6.95 -25.84
CA SER A 477 19.97 -6.89 -24.95
C SER A 477 18.94 -5.87 -25.43
N VAL A 478 17.67 -6.15 -25.15
CA VAL A 478 16.55 -5.25 -25.38
C VAL A 478 15.98 -4.86 -24.03
N THR A 479 15.94 -3.57 -23.75
CA THR A 479 15.29 -3.01 -22.56
C THR A 479 14.06 -2.22 -22.98
N VAL A 480 12.94 -2.49 -22.32
CA VAL A 480 11.70 -1.73 -22.46
C VAL A 480 11.44 -1.06 -21.11
N SER A 481 11.37 0.28 -21.13
CA SER A 481 11.21 1.11 -19.93
C SER A 481 9.89 1.86 -20.02
N MET A 482 9.00 1.64 -19.06
CA MET A 482 7.80 2.45 -18.89
C MET A 482 8.11 3.61 -17.96
N ARG A 483 7.84 4.84 -18.39
CA ARG A 483 8.02 6.00 -17.52
C ARG A 483 6.91 6.03 -16.47
N MET A 484 7.29 6.36 -15.24
CA MET A 484 6.39 6.47 -14.11
C MET A 484 6.25 7.97 -13.76
N SER A 485 5.03 8.37 -13.38
CA SER A 485 4.72 9.73 -12.94
C SER A 485 5.14 10.00 -11.50
#